data_AF-A0A1F8WL14-F1
#
_entry.id   AF-A0A1F8WL14-F1
#
_cell.length_a   1.000
_cell.length_b   1.000
_cell.length_c   1.000
_cell.angle_alpha   90.00
_cell.angle_beta   90.00
_cell.angle_gamma   90.00
#
_symmetry.space_group_name_H-M   'P 1'
#
loop_
_entity.id
_entity.type
_entity.pdbx_description
1 polymer ?
#
loop_
_entity_poly.entity_id
_entity_poly.type
_entity_poly.pdbx_seq_one_letter_code
_entity_poly.pdbx_strand_id
1 'polypeptide(L)'
;MFRNMAAAIVQHERIETTLHKAKEMRGFADHLITLGKKGTLAARRDAFNLVRSKDLVRKIFADLAPRFKDRAGGYTRVLKLGFRHGDSAPMAIIEYVEGLASNTDKQGEASQGKVEAKKKPVKATKAPKTEKAKESKVAKKEEKKTKK
;
A
#
# COMPACT_ATOMS: atom_id res chain seq x y z
N MET A 1 9.50 1.21 19.30
CA MET A 1 8.15 1.37 18.68
C MET A 1 7.78 0.21 17.76
N PHE A 2 8.58 -0.12 16.74
CA PHE A 2 8.23 -1.11 15.70
C PHE A 2 7.91 -2.52 16.22
N ARG A 3 8.45 -2.91 17.38
CA ARG A 3 8.07 -4.14 18.07
C ARG A 3 6.56 -4.26 18.33
N ASN A 4 5.92 -3.21 18.83
CA ASN A 4 4.48 -3.26 19.12
C ASN A 4 3.67 -3.31 17.81
N MET A 5 4.12 -2.61 16.78
CA MET A 5 3.51 -2.70 15.45
C MET A 5 3.70 -4.10 14.83
N ALA A 6 4.84 -4.74 15.06
CA ALA A 6 5.10 -6.10 14.58
C ALA A 6 4.21 -7.13 15.29
N ALA A 7 3.95 -6.94 16.59
CA ALA A 7 2.95 -7.72 17.30
C ALA A 7 1.54 -7.48 16.73
N ALA A 8 1.17 -6.22 16.51
CA ALA A 8 -0.14 -5.85 15.97
C ALA A 8 -0.39 -6.41 14.56
N ILE A 9 0.62 -6.43 13.68
CA ILE A 9 0.44 -6.92 12.30
C ILE A 9 0.31 -8.42 12.30
N VAL A 10 1.04 -9.13 13.18
CA VAL A 10 0.88 -10.58 13.34
C VAL A 10 -0.50 -10.91 13.90
N GLN A 11 -0.98 -10.12 14.86
CA GLN A 11 -2.28 -10.34 15.48
C GLN A 11 -3.44 -10.10 14.52
N HIS A 12 -3.46 -8.94 13.86
CA HIS A 12 -4.59 -8.46 13.05
C HIS A 12 -4.42 -8.63 11.55
N GLU A 13 -3.21 -8.99 11.09
CA GLU A 13 -2.83 -9.16 9.67
C GLU A 13 -2.91 -7.92 8.79
N ARG A 14 -3.54 -6.85 9.30
CA ARG A 14 -3.75 -5.56 8.65
C ARG A 14 -3.72 -4.45 9.69
N ILE A 15 -2.94 -3.40 9.45
CA ILE A 15 -2.90 -2.21 10.32
C ILE A 15 -2.83 -0.94 9.47
N GLU A 16 -3.47 0.11 9.96
CA GLU A 16 -3.37 1.45 9.39
C GLU A 16 -2.33 2.27 10.16
N THR A 17 -1.44 2.93 9.43
CA THR A 17 -0.39 3.77 10.02
C THR A 17 0.04 4.86 9.02
N THR A 18 1.02 5.67 9.39
CA THR A 18 1.59 6.65 8.46
C THR A 18 2.43 5.96 7.39
N LEU A 19 2.45 6.49 6.17
CA LEU A 19 3.18 5.94 5.03
C LEU A 19 4.65 5.61 5.33
N HIS A 20 5.34 6.51 6.01
CA HIS A 20 6.76 6.32 6.37
C HIS A 20 6.94 5.12 7.30
N LYS A 21 6.13 5.02 8.37
CA LYS A 21 6.14 3.87 9.28
C LYS A 21 5.77 2.57 8.57
N ALA A 22 4.80 2.59 7.66
CA ALA A 22 4.42 1.41 6.88
C ALA A 22 5.58 0.92 5.99
N LYS A 23 6.32 1.84 5.37
CA LYS A 23 7.49 1.48 4.53
C LYS A 23 8.60 0.81 5.34
N GLU A 24 8.93 1.35 6.51
CA GLU A 24 9.93 0.79 7.43
C GLU A 24 9.49 -0.57 8.00
N MET A 25 8.21 -0.71 8.31
CA MET A 25 7.65 -1.95 8.89
C MET A 25 7.77 -3.17 7.97
N ARG A 26 7.90 -2.98 6.65
CA ARG A 26 8.05 -4.10 5.71
C ARG A 26 9.23 -5.00 6.05
N GLY A 27 10.39 -4.42 6.37
CA GLY A 27 11.57 -5.19 6.72
C GLY A 27 11.37 -6.04 7.97
N PHE A 28 10.73 -5.47 9.01
CA PHE A 28 10.44 -6.18 10.25
C PHE A 28 9.42 -7.30 10.07
N ALA A 29 8.33 -7.04 9.36
CA ALA A 29 7.28 -8.03 9.12
C ALA A 29 7.78 -9.18 8.23
N ASP A 30 8.52 -8.87 7.15
CA ASP A 30 9.06 -9.88 6.26
C ASP A 30 10.13 -10.74 6.95
N HIS A 31 10.92 -10.16 7.85
CA HIS A 31 11.88 -10.90 8.65
C HIS A 31 11.19 -11.91 9.58
N LEU A 32 10.07 -11.56 10.22
CA LEU A 32 9.32 -12.48 11.08
C LEU A 32 8.78 -13.69 10.32
N ILE A 33 8.25 -13.48 9.11
CA ILE A 33 7.79 -14.59 8.25
C ILE A 33 8.97 -15.46 7.83
N THR A 34 10.10 -14.84 7.50
CA THR A 34 11.33 -15.57 7.13
C THR A 34 11.84 -16.44 8.28
N LEU A 35 11.83 -15.95 9.52
CA LEU A 35 12.12 -16.75 10.72
C LEU A 35 11.10 -17.89 10.90
N GLY A 36 9.81 -17.61 10.68
CA GLY A 36 8.74 -18.60 10.69
C GLY A 36 9.01 -19.76 9.73
N LYS A 37 9.38 -19.46 8.48
CA LYS A 37 9.69 -20.45 7.43
C LYS A 37 10.90 -21.32 7.77
N LYS A 38 11.90 -20.80 8.50
CA LYS A 38 13.07 -21.60 8.94
C LYS A 38 12.69 -22.69 9.95
N GLY A 39 11.68 -22.45 10.80
CA GLY A 39 11.13 -23.47 11.71
C GLY A 39 12.02 -23.93 12.87
N THR A 40 13.29 -23.49 12.96
CA THR A 40 14.25 -23.96 13.98
C THR A 40 13.99 -23.38 15.38
N LEU A 41 14.55 -24.03 16.41
CA LEU A 41 14.48 -23.54 17.80
C LEU A 41 15.12 -22.15 17.96
N ALA A 42 16.24 -21.91 17.28
CA ALA A 42 16.90 -20.60 17.25
C ALA A 42 15.97 -19.54 16.65
N ALA A 43 15.34 -19.81 15.50
CA ALA A 43 14.42 -18.88 14.87
C ALA A 43 13.20 -18.56 15.74
N ARG A 44 12.70 -19.53 16.52
CA ARG A 44 11.63 -19.30 17.51
C ARG A 44 12.07 -18.38 18.65
N ARG A 45 13.31 -18.52 19.14
CA ARG A 45 13.90 -17.63 20.16
C ARG A 45 14.08 -16.21 19.62
N ASP A 46 14.55 -16.09 18.38
CA ASP A 46 14.71 -14.79 17.72
C ASP A 46 13.35 -14.10 17.51
N ALA A 47 12.36 -14.81 16.99
CA ALA A 47 11.00 -14.28 16.84
C ALA A 47 10.40 -13.85 18.19
N PHE A 48 10.65 -14.60 19.26
CA PHE A 48 10.24 -14.21 20.61
C PHE A 48 10.94 -12.95 21.10
N ASN A 49 12.22 -12.74 20.78
CA ASN A 49 12.94 -11.52 21.14
C ASN A 49 12.32 -10.28 20.50
N LEU A 50 11.80 -10.39 19.28
CA LEU A 50 11.09 -9.31 18.59
C LEU A 50 9.68 -9.07 19.10
N VAL A 51 8.85 -10.11 19.24
CA VAL A 51 7.40 -9.94 19.52
C VAL A 51 7.07 -10.01 21.02
N ARG A 52 7.84 -10.77 21.80
CA ARG A 52 7.66 -11.00 23.26
C ARG A 52 6.30 -11.56 23.68
N SER A 53 5.59 -12.22 22.77
CA SER A 53 4.37 -12.97 23.06
C SER A 53 4.48 -14.39 22.53
N LYS A 54 4.20 -15.38 23.38
CA LYS A 54 4.27 -16.80 23.00
C LYS A 54 3.17 -17.17 22.00
N ASP A 55 1.99 -16.58 22.14
CA ASP A 55 0.83 -16.91 21.29
C ASP A 55 0.99 -16.34 19.88
N LEU A 56 1.51 -15.12 19.76
CA LEU A 56 1.84 -14.55 18.46
C LEU A 56 2.98 -15.30 17.78
N VAL A 57 3.99 -15.75 18.53
CA VAL A 57 5.03 -16.64 17.97
C VAL A 57 4.40 -17.93 17.47
N ARG A 58 3.50 -18.57 18.23
CA ARG A 58 2.78 -19.76 17.75
C ARG A 58 2.04 -19.48 16.43
N LYS A 59 1.30 -18.37 16.33
CA LYS A 59 0.60 -17.94 15.11
C LYS A 59 1.54 -17.78 13.91
N ILE A 60 2.72 -17.20 14.11
CA ILE A 60 3.72 -17.03 13.03
C ILE A 60 4.14 -18.38 12.46
N PHE A 61 4.46 -19.36 13.32
CA PHE A 61 4.98 -20.65 12.86
C PHE A 61 3.89 -21.63 12.43
N ALA A 62 2.69 -21.55 13.01
CA ALA A 62 1.58 -22.45 12.71
C ALA A 62 0.78 -22.00 11.48
N ASP A 63 0.47 -20.70 11.36
CA ASP A 63 -0.50 -20.22 10.37
C ASP A 63 0.18 -19.41 9.27
N LEU A 64 0.99 -18.42 9.64
CA LEU A 64 1.59 -17.49 8.66
C LEU A 64 2.72 -18.14 7.86
N ALA A 65 3.60 -18.92 8.49
CA ALA A 65 4.74 -19.52 7.80
C ALA A 65 4.33 -20.52 6.70
N PRO A 66 3.36 -21.44 6.91
CA PRO A 66 2.86 -22.30 5.84
C PRO A 66 2.19 -21.52 4.70
N ARG A 67 1.43 -20.46 5.03
CA ARG A 67 0.77 -19.60 4.04
C ARG A 67 1.73 -18.98 3.02
N PHE A 68 2.96 -18.69 3.46
CA PHE A 68 3.99 -18.05 2.64
C PHE A 68 5.12 -18.99 2.19
N LYS A 69 4.93 -20.30 2.30
CA LYS A 69 5.97 -21.29 1.99
C LYS A 69 6.52 -21.14 0.58
N ASP A 70 5.64 -20.97 -0.41
CA ASP A 70 6.02 -20.92 -1.84
C ASP A 70 6.49 -19.55 -2.32
N ARG A 71 6.36 -18.50 -1.48
CA ARG A 71 6.76 -17.13 -1.80
C ARG A 71 8.18 -16.84 -1.34
N ALA A 72 9.06 -16.38 -2.22
CA ALA A 72 10.46 -16.09 -1.90
C ALA A 72 10.69 -14.74 -1.17
N GLY A 73 9.67 -13.89 -1.04
CA GLY A 73 9.76 -12.59 -0.35
C GLY A 73 8.57 -11.68 -0.65
N GLY A 74 8.56 -10.49 -0.06
CA GLY A 74 7.45 -9.53 -0.22
C GLY A 74 6.15 -10.08 0.34
N TYR A 75 6.16 -10.42 1.63
CA TYR A 75 5.02 -11.01 2.33
C TYR A 75 3.98 -9.95 2.71
N THR A 76 4.42 -8.70 2.77
CA THR A 76 3.59 -7.54 3.10
C THR A 76 3.34 -6.63 1.90
N ARG A 77 2.16 -6.00 1.87
CA ARG A 77 1.78 -4.96 0.91
C ARG A 77 1.49 -3.67 1.66
N VAL A 78 1.87 -2.53 1.05
CA VAL A 78 1.55 -1.19 1.56
C VAL A 78 0.59 -0.51 0.59
N LEU A 79 -0.62 -0.21 1.04
CA LEU A 79 -1.63 0.52 0.30
C LEU A 79 -1.68 1.97 0.79
N LYS A 80 -1.56 2.93 -0.13
CA LYS A 80 -1.72 4.36 0.22
C LYS A 80 -3.21 4.66 0.40
N LEU A 81 -3.55 5.40 1.45
CA LEU A 81 -4.93 5.84 1.69
C LEU A 81 -5.13 7.29 1.25
N GLY A 82 -4.60 8.21 2.03
CA GLY A 82 -4.81 9.65 1.90
C GLY A 82 -4.09 10.39 3.02
N PHE A 83 -4.52 11.61 3.33
CA PHE A 83 -3.93 12.40 4.41
C PHE A 83 -4.83 12.37 5.65
N ARG A 84 -4.21 12.29 6.83
CA ARG A 84 -4.92 12.37 8.10
C ARG A 84 -5.40 13.80 8.36
N HIS A 85 -6.60 13.93 8.92
CA HIS A 85 -7.16 15.22 9.28
C HIS A 85 -6.39 15.86 10.46
N GLY A 86 -6.15 17.17 10.38
CA GLY A 86 -5.45 17.95 11.40
C GLY A 86 -3.96 18.16 11.09
N ASP A 87 -3.19 17.09 10.89
CA ASP A 87 -1.74 17.19 10.65
C ASP A 87 -1.30 16.88 9.21
N SER A 88 -2.25 16.58 8.33
CA SER A 88 -2.01 16.23 6.92
C SER A 88 -0.92 15.15 6.74
N ALA A 89 -0.79 14.23 7.71
CA ALA A 89 0.18 13.15 7.60
C ALA A 89 -0.28 12.12 6.56
N PRO A 90 0.58 11.67 5.63
CA PRO A 90 0.21 10.64 4.66
C PRO A 90 0.00 9.30 5.37
N MET A 91 -1.17 8.70 5.17
CA MET A 91 -1.61 7.44 5.75
C MET A 91 -1.50 6.29 4.75
N ALA A 92 -1.27 5.09 5.28
CA ALA A 92 -1.18 3.87 4.53
C ALA A 92 -1.62 2.67 5.37
N ILE A 93 -2.09 1.63 4.70
CA ILE A 93 -2.36 0.33 5.29
C ILE A 93 -1.19 -0.58 4.97
N ILE A 94 -0.71 -1.31 5.97
CA ILE A 94 0.21 -2.44 5.79
C ILE A 94 -0.53 -3.73 6.13
N GLU A 95 -0.48 -4.70 5.22
CA GLU A 95 -1.17 -5.98 5.36
C GLU A 95 -0.33 -7.14 4.83
N TYR A 96 -0.54 -8.33 5.39
CA TYR A 96 -0.02 -9.57 4.82
C TYR A 96 -0.79 -9.94 3.56
N VAL A 97 -0.07 -10.41 2.54
CA VAL A 97 -0.66 -10.78 1.24
C VAL A 97 -1.37 -12.13 1.35
N GLU A 98 -2.61 -12.23 0.89
CA GLU A 98 -3.28 -13.54 0.77
C GLU A 98 -2.74 -14.32 -0.45
N GLY A 99 -2.70 -15.65 -0.37
CA GLY A 99 -2.02 -16.53 -1.34
C GLY A 99 -2.45 -16.36 -2.81
N LEU A 100 -1.46 -16.50 -3.71
CA LEU A 100 -1.50 -16.39 -5.18
C LEU A 100 -2.43 -15.33 -5.81
N ALA A 101 -1.90 -14.11 -5.91
CA ALA A 101 -1.98 -13.36 -7.17
C ALA A 101 -0.54 -13.01 -7.58
N SER A 102 0.05 -13.89 -8.37
CA SER A 102 1.21 -13.61 -9.21
C SER A 102 0.85 -12.49 -10.19
N ASN A 103 1.04 -11.24 -9.78
CA ASN A 103 1.21 -10.13 -10.71
C ASN A 103 2.71 -9.96 -10.98
N THR A 104 3.36 -11.03 -11.40
CA THR A 104 4.56 -10.98 -12.22
C THR A 104 4.07 -11.01 -13.64
N ASP A 105 3.86 -9.84 -14.23
CA ASP A 105 4.08 -9.53 -15.65
C ASP A 105 3.66 -8.08 -15.91
N LYS A 106 4.51 -7.35 -16.63
CA LYS A 106 4.36 -5.95 -17.10
C LYS A 106 4.75 -4.85 -16.10
N GLN A 107 6.06 -4.74 -15.86
CA GLN A 107 6.76 -3.45 -15.91
C GLN A 107 8.27 -3.68 -15.97
N GLY A 108 8.73 -4.06 -17.15
CA GLY A 108 10.13 -4.06 -17.58
C GLY A 108 10.11 -4.03 -19.11
N GLU A 109 10.94 -3.18 -19.70
CA GLU A 109 11.15 -2.98 -21.15
C GLU A 109 10.14 -2.06 -21.89
N ALA A 110 10.48 -0.76 -21.95
CA ALA A 110 10.64 -0.01 -23.20
C ALA A 110 10.90 1.48 -22.91
N SER A 111 12.13 1.82 -22.51
CA SER A 111 12.60 3.20 -22.60
C SER A 111 14.11 3.25 -22.86
N GLN A 112 14.53 2.69 -23.99
CA GLN A 112 15.81 3.02 -24.60
C GLN A 112 15.65 3.10 -26.12
N GLY A 113 15.86 4.32 -26.64
CA GLY A 113 16.41 4.59 -27.97
C GLY A 113 15.57 4.26 -29.20
N LYS A 114 15.00 5.30 -29.82
CA LYS A 114 15.36 5.78 -31.19
C LYS A 114 14.31 6.76 -31.70
N VAL A 115 14.60 8.06 -31.63
CA VAL A 115 13.93 9.05 -32.48
C VAL A 115 15.00 9.94 -33.08
N GLU A 116 15.45 9.56 -34.28
CA GLU A 116 16.26 10.41 -35.15
C GLU A 116 15.59 10.47 -36.53
N ALA A 117 14.96 11.63 -36.75
CA ALA A 117 14.96 12.44 -37.96
C ALA A 117 14.09 12.09 -39.19
N LYS A 118 13.45 13.17 -39.68
CA LYS A 118 12.96 13.52 -41.04
C LYS A 118 11.51 13.12 -41.35
N LYS A 119 10.57 13.99 -41.75
CA LYS A 119 10.56 15.39 -42.24
C LYS A 119 9.14 16.00 -42.05
N LYS A 120 9.06 17.29 -41.71
CA LYS A 120 7.88 18.19 -41.93
C LYS A 120 7.97 18.76 -43.37
N PRO A 121 6.90 19.26 -44.03
CA PRO A 121 6.25 20.51 -43.60
C PRO A 121 4.73 20.72 -43.86
N VAL A 122 4.14 21.46 -42.92
CA VAL A 122 3.23 22.63 -43.09
C VAL A 122 1.89 22.49 -43.82
N LYS A 123 0.78 22.67 -43.07
CA LYS A 123 -0.22 23.70 -43.40
C LYS A 123 -0.93 24.19 -42.12
N ALA A 124 -0.80 25.49 -41.89
CA ALA A 124 -1.49 26.23 -40.85
C ALA A 124 -2.94 26.52 -41.26
N THR A 125 -3.89 26.37 -40.33
CA THR A 125 -5.07 27.26 -40.26
C THR A 125 -5.83 27.12 -38.94
N LYS A 126 -5.82 28.24 -38.18
CA LYS A 126 -6.95 28.88 -37.46
C LYS A 126 -7.60 28.18 -36.24
N ALA A 127 -7.31 28.72 -35.06
CA ALA A 127 -8.29 28.89 -33.99
C ALA A 127 -9.18 30.12 -34.31
N PRO A 128 -10.45 30.20 -33.81
CA PRO A 128 -10.66 30.88 -32.54
C PRO A 128 -11.81 30.34 -31.66
N LYS A 129 -11.81 30.87 -30.43
CA LYS A 129 -12.71 30.68 -29.27
C LYS A 129 -14.13 31.25 -29.47
N THR A 130 -15.10 30.70 -28.73
CA THR A 130 -16.22 31.41 -28.03
C THR A 130 -16.82 30.43 -27.01
N GLU A 131 -16.70 30.59 -25.68
CA GLU A 131 -17.38 31.51 -24.73
C GLU A 131 -18.80 31.06 -24.27
N LYS A 132 -18.93 30.90 -22.94
CA LYS A 132 -20.11 31.13 -22.05
C LYS A 132 -21.47 30.49 -22.38
N ALA A 133 -21.97 29.64 -21.47
CA ALA A 133 -23.21 29.88 -20.70
C ALA A 133 -23.66 28.61 -19.94
N LYS A 134 -23.72 28.70 -18.60
CA LYS A 134 -24.77 28.16 -17.68
C LYS A 134 -24.24 27.94 -16.26
N GLU A 135 -23.73 29.02 -15.66
CA GLU A 135 -23.99 29.29 -14.24
C GLU A 135 -25.27 30.14 -14.18
N SER A 136 -26.39 29.53 -13.79
CA SER A 136 -27.60 30.14 -13.20
C SER A 136 -28.75 29.14 -13.34
N LYS A 137 -29.47 28.89 -12.24
CA LYS A 137 -30.39 27.77 -11.97
C LYS A 137 -29.60 26.54 -11.48
N VAL A 138 -29.25 26.40 -10.20
CA VAL A 138 -30.17 26.04 -9.11
C VAL A 138 -29.71 26.68 -7.78
N ALA A 139 -29.72 28.01 -7.71
CA ALA A 139 -29.59 28.78 -6.46
C ALA A 139 -30.98 29.17 -5.91
N LYS A 140 -32.00 28.32 -6.10
CA LYS A 140 -33.40 28.60 -5.69
C LYS A 140 -34.03 27.45 -4.91
N LYS A 141 -33.24 26.74 -4.10
CA LYS A 141 -33.73 25.67 -3.22
C LYS A 141 -33.19 25.74 -1.79
N GLU A 142 -32.65 26.88 -1.38
CA GLU A 142 -32.68 27.33 0.02
C GLU A 142 -33.90 28.24 0.15
N GLU A 143 -34.89 27.85 0.98
CA GLU A 143 -35.79 28.75 1.74
C GLU A 143 -37.03 28.06 2.35
N LYS A 144 -37.30 26.77 2.04
CA LYS A 144 -38.58 26.15 2.47
C LYS A 144 -38.53 25.03 3.51
N LYS A 145 -37.45 24.85 4.28
CA LYS A 145 -37.40 23.79 5.32
C LYS A 145 -36.93 24.21 6.72
N THR A 146 -36.91 25.49 7.04
CA THR A 146 -36.70 26.01 8.40
C THR A 146 -37.86 26.92 8.81
N LYS A 147 -38.94 26.31 9.31
CA LYS A 147 -39.89 26.83 10.32
C LYS A 147 -41.15 25.97 10.32
N LYS A 148 -41.20 24.98 11.20
CA LYS A 148 -42.42 24.58 11.89
C LYS A 148 -42.04 23.96 13.23
#